data_AF-A0A520HP11-F1
#
_entry.id   AF-A0A520HP11-F1
#
_cell.length_a   1.000
_cell.length_b   1.000
_cell.length_c   1.000
_cell.angle_alpha   90.00
_cell.angle_beta   90.00
_cell.angle_gamma   90.00
#
_symmetry.space_group_name_H-M   'P 1'
#
loop_
_entity.id
_entity.type
_entity.pdbx_description
1 polymer ?
#
loop_
_entity_poly.entity_id
_entity_poly.type
_entity_poly.pdbx_seq_one_letter_code
_entity_poly.pdbx_strand_id
1 'polypeptide(L)'
;MYNGKPQLAVNENFFRIEAPPHLQQNWKGNVYGDSSHWNISTWNVAMNTGGSYLVNKREPAVVHVREGLQIIADSTGQVLLVNNGNSTVTIIGDRSSSKLDAGSRIPLGNPFHARLVTPQAESWLHIEPHAFMRNYYVNGARYYTYPLGNDFTWAKHFADNFSVNNKDNREQNIFVSFDYTLMDSVSHLIQQYLATDTAYHSGAEYGVCIADEKGRVLAMNDYIKDFYRPDPNNRAAFNKTVIGENGWVSQSLLRKQIGNINLLRMNPGPGSTLKPIVFASVASQLPIDWSKFSSDGFNEKQNYYAGEKVAPYDFEKNNGRINSVIDYLRYSDNYYHSNVLLLGSYSRQDVNGLLSSQFSNQKTGNG
;
A
#
# COMPACT_ATOMS: atom_id res chain seq x y z
N MET A 1 -50.90 24.80 -1.41
CA MET A 1 -50.91 23.56 -0.61
C MET A 1 -50.28 22.46 -1.45
N TYR A 2 -49.04 22.10 -1.11
CA TYR A 2 -48.23 21.07 -1.76
C TYR A 2 -48.35 19.81 -0.90
N ASN A 3 -48.97 18.74 -1.41
CA ASN A 3 -49.17 17.50 -0.66
C ASN A 3 -47.90 16.62 -0.81
N GLY A 4 -46.93 16.82 0.07
CA GLY A 4 -45.60 16.22 0.03
C GLY A 4 -45.58 14.69 0.21
N LYS A 5 -45.85 13.94 -0.87
CA LYS A 5 -45.43 12.54 -0.99
C LYS A 5 -44.36 12.42 -2.09
N PRO A 6 -43.20 11.80 -1.82
CA PRO A 6 -42.24 11.49 -2.87
C PRO A 6 -42.87 10.45 -3.82
N GLN A 7 -43.00 10.80 -5.10
CA GLN A 7 -43.33 9.84 -6.14
C GLN A 7 -42.03 9.23 -6.67
N LEU A 8 -41.91 7.90 -6.53
CA LEU A 8 -40.85 7.12 -7.16
C LEU A 8 -41.09 7.09 -8.67
N ALA A 9 -40.19 7.71 -9.44
CA ALA A 9 -40.14 7.51 -10.88
C ALA A 9 -39.42 6.18 -11.16
N VAL A 10 -40.18 5.14 -11.49
CA VAL A 10 -39.64 3.87 -11.99
C VAL A 10 -39.51 3.99 -13.51
N ASN A 11 -38.27 3.98 -14.01
CA ASN A 11 -37.99 3.89 -15.44
C ASN A 11 -37.89 2.39 -15.82
N GLU A 12 -38.93 1.85 -16.44
CA GLU A 12 -39.04 0.43 -16.79
C GLU A 12 -38.22 0.02 -18.03
N ASN A 13 -37.48 0.92 -18.67
CA ASN A 13 -36.71 0.61 -19.89
C ASN A 13 -35.33 -0.04 -19.66
N PHE A 14 -34.99 -0.45 -18.42
CA PHE A 14 -33.67 -1.00 -18.07
C PHE A 14 -33.64 -2.51 -17.80
N PHE A 15 -34.65 -3.28 -18.21
CA PHE A 15 -34.61 -4.74 -18.10
C PHE A 15 -33.76 -5.36 -19.22
N ARG A 16 -32.43 -5.38 -19.03
CA ARG A 16 -31.62 -6.52 -19.48
C ARG A 16 -31.55 -7.52 -18.33
N ILE A 17 -32.20 -8.65 -18.51
CA ILE A 17 -32.13 -9.82 -17.64
C ILE A 17 -30.76 -10.45 -17.88
N GLU A 18 -29.84 -10.18 -16.97
CA GLU A 18 -28.46 -10.69 -16.88
C GLU A 18 -27.37 -9.96 -17.70
N ALA A 19 -26.31 -9.60 -16.97
CA ALA A 19 -25.06 -9.07 -17.51
C ALA A 19 -24.13 -10.22 -17.95
N PRO A 20 -23.24 -10.01 -18.94
CA PRO A 20 -22.26 -10.99 -19.40
C PRO A 20 -21.43 -11.63 -18.26
N PRO A 21 -21.13 -12.94 -18.30
CA PRO A 21 -20.48 -13.68 -17.21
C PRO A 21 -19.11 -13.13 -16.75
N HIS A 22 -18.36 -12.44 -17.62
CA HIS A 22 -17.07 -11.84 -17.26
C HIS A 22 -17.22 -10.52 -16.46
N LEU A 23 -18.43 -9.97 -16.36
CA LEU A 23 -18.78 -8.85 -15.48
C LEU A 23 -19.31 -9.31 -14.10
N GLN A 24 -19.44 -10.63 -13.87
CA GLN A 24 -19.70 -11.21 -12.55
C GLN A 24 -18.40 -11.34 -11.72
N GLN A 25 -17.58 -10.30 -11.72
CA GLN A 25 -16.52 -10.14 -10.71
C GLN A 25 -17.21 -9.68 -9.42
N ASN A 26 -17.36 -10.65 -8.51
CA ASN A 26 -18.44 -10.75 -7.55
C ASN A 26 -18.02 -10.36 -6.13
N TRP A 27 -16.97 -9.55 -5.93
CA TRP A 27 -16.61 -9.14 -4.58
C TRP A 27 -17.67 -8.22 -3.98
N LYS A 28 -18.18 -8.56 -2.81
CA LYS A 28 -19.25 -7.87 -2.10
C LYS A 28 -18.81 -7.32 -0.74
N GLY A 29 -17.57 -7.55 -0.33
CA GLY A 29 -17.02 -6.97 0.89
C GLY A 29 -16.41 -5.60 0.72
N ASN A 30 -16.03 -5.01 1.85
CA ASN A 30 -15.18 -3.83 1.92
C ASN A 30 -13.70 -4.22 1.81
N VAL A 31 -12.85 -3.25 1.45
CA VAL A 31 -11.40 -3.34 1.58
C VAL A 31 -10.99 -2.32 2.63
N TYR A 32 -10.55 -2.81 3.77
CA TYR A 32 -10.10 -2.01 4.90
C TYR A 32 -8.57 -2.06 5.03
N GLY A 33 -7.99 -1.00 5.57
CA GLY A 33 -6.62 -1.00 6.06
C GLY A 33 -6.54 -1.60 7.46
N ASP A 34 -5.47 -2.32 7.74
CA ASP A 34 -5.00 -2.54 9.11
C ASP A 34 -4.34 -1.25 9.64
N SER A 35 -5.12 -0.17 9.64
CA SER A 35 -4.62 1.16 9.98
C SER A 35 -4.33 1.24 11.47
N SER A 36 -3.41 2.13 11.82
CA SER A 36 -3.17 2.55 13.20
C SER A 36 -4.37 3.28 13.84
N HIS A 37 -5.46 3.54 13.13
CA HIS A 37 -6.59 4.32 13.62
C HIS A 37 -7.93 3.55 13.61
N TRP A 38 -8.89 4.03 14.41
CA TRP A 38 -10.28 3.60 14.48
C TRP A 38 -11.17 4.78 14.13
N ASN A 39 -12.10 4.59 13.19
CA ASN A 39 -13.15 5.55 12.90
C ASN A 39 -14.36 5.20 13.75
N ILE A 40 -14.68 6.06 14.71
CA ILE A 40 -15.80 5.89 15.64
C ILE A 40 -16.85 6.93 15.31
N SER A 41 -18.02 6.50 14.86
CA SER A 41 -19.18 7.35 14.65
C SER A 41 -20.27 7.00 15.66
N THR A 42 -20.83 8.03 16.29
CA THR A 42 -21.92 7.91 17.25
C THR A 42 -23.11 8.72 16.77
N TRP A 43 -24.32 8.22 17.05
CA TRP A 43 -25.56 8.94 16.78
C TRP A 43 -26.52 8.78 17.94
N ASN A 44 -26.90 9.87 18.59
CA ASN A 44 -27.92 9.88 19.63
C ASN A 44 -29.28 10.16 18.98
N VAL A 45 -30.18 9.17 19.04
CA VAL A 45 -31.49 9.24 18.38
C VAL A 45 -32.39 10.28 19.05
N ALA A 46 -32.35 10.37 20.39
CA ALA A 46 -33.22 11.29 21.14
C ALA A 46 -32.84 12.75 20.93
N MET A 47 -31.53 13.04 20.84
CA MET A 47 -31.02 14.40 20.64
C MET A 47 -30.90 14.78 19.16
N ASN A 48 -31.01 13.82 18.25
CA ASN A 48 -30.72 13.99 16.82
C ASN A 48 -29.33 14.62 16.58
N THR A 49 -28.35 14.19 17.38
CA THR A 49 -26.96 14.64 17.32
C THR A 49 -26.03 13.46 17.14
N GLY A 50 -24.89 13.69 16.50
CA GLY A 50 -23.87 12.67 16.31
C GLY A 50 -22.47 13.24 16.39
N GLY A 51 -21.51 12.34 16.55
CA GLY A 51 -20.09 12.64 16.53
C GLY A 51 -19.35 11.68 15.60
N SER A 52 -18.23 12.11 15.08
CA SER A 52 -17.26 11.25 14.40
C SER A 52 -15.88 11.55 14.93
N TYR A 53 -15.19 10.50 15.33
CA TYR A 53 -13.92 10.56 16.04
C TYR A 53 -12.93 9.64 15.36
N LEU A 54 -11.72 10.14 15.20
CA LEU A 54 -10.58 9.36 14.74
C LEU A 54 -9.69 9.07 15.94
N VAL A 55 -9.53 7.80 16.30
CA VAL A 55 -8.77 7.39 17.48
C VAL A 55 -7.55 6.58 17.06
N ASN A 56 -6.36 7.00 17.48
CA ASN A 56 -5.12 6.24 17.28
C ASN A 56 -5.08 5.03 18.24
N LYS A 57 -4.86 3.82 17.70
CA LYS A 57 -4.68 2.56 18.43
C LYS A 57 -3.58 2.61 19.48
N ARG A 58 -2.59 3.48 19.31
CA ARG A 58 -1.39 3.52 20.16
C ARG A 58 -1.46 4.56 21.26
N GLU A 59 -2.51 5.37 21.28
CA GLU A 59 -2.65 6.49 22.20
C GLU A 59 -3.91 6.31 23.05
N PRO A 60 -3.82 6.48 24.38
CA PRO A 60 -4.99 6.48 25.22
C PRO A 60 -5.98 7.56 24.76
N ALA A 61 -7.22 7.18 24.51
CA ALA A 61 -8.27 8.10 24.08
C ALA A 61 -9.59 7.76 24.74
N VAL A 62 -10.39 8.79 25.02
CA VAL A 62 -11.75 8.64 25.56
C VAL A 62 -12.72 9.36 24.63
N VAL A 63 -13.66 8.60 24.08
CA VAL A 63 -14.76 9.13 23.24
C VAL A 63 -16.06 9.02 24.03
N HIS A 64 -16.71 10.14 24.25
CA HIS A 64 -18.02 10.17 24.91
C HIS A 64 -19.11 9.85 23.89
N VAL A 65 -19.78 8.70 24.06
CA VAL A 65 -20.93 8.33 23.23
C VAL A 65 -22.16 9.12 23.69
N ARG A 66 -22.37 9.16 25.02
CA ARG A 66 -23.40 9.95 25.71
C ARG A 66 -23.09 9.97 27.21
N GLU A 67 -23.97 10.60 27.99
CA GLU A 67 -23.87 10.59 29.45
C GLU A 67 -23.79 9.15 30.00
N GLY A 68 -22.75 8.88 30.78
CA GLY A 68 -22.47 7.56 31.36
C GLY A 68 -21.95 6.50 30.39
N LEU A 69 -21.79 6.77 29.09
CA LEU A 69 -21.31 5.77 28.12
C LEU A 69 -20.13 6.30 27.32
N GLN A 70 -18.99 5.62 27.44
CA GLN A 70 -17.72 6.04 26.87
C GLN A 70 -17.05 4.89 26.11
N ILE A 71 -16.23 5.24 25.15
CA ILE A 71 -15.30 4.32 24.50
C ILE A 71 -13.90 4.72 24.92
N ILE A 72 -13.13 3.75 25.41
CA ILE A 72 -11.76 3.96 25.86
C ILE A 72 -10.84 3.10 24.99
N ALA A 73 -9.86 3.73 24.33
CA ALA A 73 -8.72 3.02 23.77
C ALA A 73 -7.63 2.98 24.85
N ASP A 74 -7.14 1.78 25.18
CA ASP A 74 -6.03 1.62 26.11
C ASP A 74 -4.68 1.58 25.38
N SER A 75 -3.59 1.64 26.15
CA SER A 75 -2.22 1.61 25.61
C SER A 75 -1.83 0.28 24.96
N THR A 76 -2.64 -0.77 25.11
CA THR A 76 -2.45 -2.05 24.41
C THR A 76 -3.12 -2.08 23.04
N GLY A 77 -3.86 -1.02 22.69
CA GLY A 77 -4.62 -0.90 21.46
C GLY A 77 -5.96 -1.62 21.49
N GLN A 78 -6.40 -2.06 22.67
CA GLN A 78 -7.75 -2.57 22.86
C GLN A 78 -8.71 -1.39 23.05
N VAL A 79 -9.85 -1.47 22.39
CA VAL A 79 -10.93 -0.49 22.54
C VAL A 79 -12.07 -1.11 23.32
N LEU A 80 -12.52 -0.40 24.34
CA LEU A 80 -13.49 -0.87 25.31
C LEU A 80 -14.70 0.05 25.32
N LEU A 81 -15.90 -0.52 25.33
CA LEU A 81 -17.11 0.22 25.68
C LEU A 81 -17.29 0.15 27.20
N VAL A 82 -17.39 1.31 27.85
CA VAL A 82 -17.46 1.45 29.31
C VAL A 82 -18.76 2.12 29.68
N ASN A 83 -19.56 1.44 30.51
CA ASN A 83 -20.79 1.98 31.08
C ASN A 83 -20.55 2.52 32.48
N ASN A 84 -20.26 3.81 32.57
CA ASN A 84 -20.17 4.57 33.83
C ASN A 84 -21.54 5.11 34.29
N GLY A 85 -22.63 4.78 33.59
CA GLY A 85 -23.98 5.20 33.95
C GLY A 85 -24.60 4.33 35.04
N ASN A 86 -25.81 4.70 35.46
CA ASN A 86 -26.54 4.03 36.55
C ASN A 86 -27.50 2.93 36.06
N SER A 87 -27.53 2.63 34.76
CA SER A 87 -28.47 1.67 34.16
C SER A 87 -27.75 0.72 33.21
N THR A 88 -28.26 -0.51 33.11
CA THR A 88 -27.77 -1.49 32.14
C THR A 88 -28.04 -1.02 30.71
N VAL A 89 -27.01 -1.08 29.86
CA VAL A 89 -27.11 -0.82 28.42
C VAL A 89 -27.34 -2.15 27.71
N THR A 90 -28.38 -2.22 26.90
CA THR A 90 -28.58 -3.33 25.96
C THR A 90 -27.88 -3.00 24.65
N ILE A 91 -27.00 -3.88 24.21
CA ILE A 91 -26.21 -3.76 22.99
C ILE A 91 -26.80 -4.70 21.97
N ILE A 92 -27.31 -4.17 20.87
CA ILE A 92 -27.97 -4.92 19.81
C ILE A 92 -27.11 -4.78 18.56
N GLY A 93 -26.34 -5.84 18.25
CA GLY A 93 -25.58 -5.94 17.00
C GLY A 93 -26.38 -6.62 15.88
N ASP A 94 -25.73 -6.88 14.76
CA ASP A 94 -26.38 -7.42 13.55
C ASP A 94 -26.99 -8.83 13.75
N ARG A 95 -26.41 -9.64 14.63
CA ARG A 95 -26.81 -11.06 14.84
C ARG A 95 -26.97 -11.46 16.30
N SER A 96 -26.71 -10.55 17.24
CA SER A 96 -26.71 -10.86 18.66
C SER A 96 -27.11 -9.66 19.50
N SER A 97 -27.60 -9.95 20.71
CA SER A 97 -27.83 -8.93 21.74
C SER A 97 -27.11 -9.31 23.01
N SER A 98 -26.46 -8.34 23.66
CA SER A 98 -25.81 -8.51 24.95
C SER A 98 -26.20 -7.37 25.91
N LYS A 99 -25.88 -7.53 27.19
CA LYS A 99 -26.10 -6.52 28.23
C LYS A 99 -24.77 -6.07 28.80
N LEU A 100 -24.68 -4.79 29.11
CA LEU A 100 -23.54 -4.16 29.76
C LEU A 100 -24.04 -3.46 31.02
N ASP A 101 -23.77 -4.06 32.18
CA ASP A 101 -24.21 -3.52 33.47
C ASP A 101 -23.47 -2.23 33.84
N ALA A 102 -24.06 -1.48 34.77
CA ALA A 102 -23.44 -0.28 35.33
C ALA A 102 -22.06 -0.61 35.93
N GLY A 103 -21.06 0.23 35.68
CA GLY A 103 -19.67 0.04 36.10
C GLY A 103 -18.89 -1.02 35.30
N SER A 104 -19.52 -1.68 34.33
CA SER A 104 -18.89 -2.74 33.53
C SER A 104 -18.28 -2.21 32.24
N ARG A 105 -17.39 -3.02 31.65
CA ARG A 105 -16.72 -2.75 30.38
C ARG A 105 -16.67 -4.00 29.51
N ILE A 106 -16.74 -3.81 28.20
CA ILE A 106 -16.56 -4.90 27.22
C ILE A 106 -15.59 -4.50 26.11
N PRO A 107 -14.82 -5.45 25.57
CA PRO A 107 -14.02 -5.20 24.38
C PRO A 107 -14.88 -5.05 23.14
N LEU A 108 -14.51 -4.10 22.31
CA LEU A 108 -15.12 -3.83 21.01
C LEU A 108 -14.25 -4.41 19.90
N GLY A 109 -14.89 -5.04 18.93
CA GLY A 109 -14.24 -5.46 17.69
C GLY A 109 -14.01 -4.28 16.74
N ASN A 110 -13.26 -4.54 15.67
CA ASN A 110 -13.13 -3.61 14.55
C ASN A 110 -13.20 -4.38 13.23
N PRO A 111 -14.29 -4.27 12.45
CA PRO A 111 -15.43 -3.38 12.65
C PRO A 111 -16.39 -3.82 13.78
N PHE A 112 -17.18 -2.90 14.31
CA PHE A 112 -18.24 -3.15 15.29
C PHE A 112 -19.40 -2.17 15.10
N HIS A 113 -20.59 -2.70 14.83
CA HIS A 113 -21.81 -1.92 14.65
C HIS A 113 -22.85 -2.39 15.66
N ALA A 114 -23.39 -1.46 16.45
CA ALA A 114 -24.44 -1.78 17.40
C ALA A 114 -25.36 -0.60 17.70
N ARG A 115 -26.61 -0.95 17.99
CA ARG A 115 -27.56 -0.07 18.65
C ARG A 115 -27.46 -0.25 20.16
N LEU A 116 -27.29 0.85 20.87
CA LEU A 116 -27.12 0.94 22.31
C LEU A 116 -28.40 1.50 22.93
N VAL A 117 -29.11 0.68 23.70
CA VAL A 117 -30.44 0.98 24.24
C VAL A 117 -30.39 1.00 25.77
N THR A 118 -30.85 2.10 26.37
CA THR A 118 -31.20 2.18 27.80
C THR A 118 -32.68 2.51 27.94
N PRO A 119 -33.25 2.44 29.17
CA PRO A 119 -34.65 2.82 29.37
C PRO A 119 -34.98 4.25 28.95
N GLN A 120 -33.99 5.15 28.95
CA GLN A 120 -34.18 6.59 28.67
C GLN A 120 -33.70 7.03 27.28
N ALA A 121 -32.85 6.25 26.58
CA ALA A 121 -32.23 6.72 25.35
C ALA A 121 -31.74 5.60 24.42
N GLU A 122 -31.76 5.90 23.12
CA GLU A 122 -31.18 5.07 22.06
C GLU A 122 -30.00 5.79 21.39
N SER A 123 -28.94 5.05 21.10
CA SER A 123 -27.79 5.56 20.34
C SER A 123 -27.23 4.51 19.40
N TRP A 124 -26.70 4.91 18.27
CA TRP A 124 -26.02 4.03 17.33
C TRP A 124 -24.51 4.25 17.46
N LEU A 125 -23.77 3.15 17.44
CA LEU A 125 -22.32 3.13 17.48
C LEU A 125 -21.81 2.35 16.29
N HIS A 126 -20.95 3.01 15.51
CA HIS A 126 -20.30 2.44 14.35
C HIS A 126 -18.79 2.60 14.52
N ILE A 127 -18.08 1.49 14.54
CA ILE A 127 -16.62 1.45 14.64
C ILE A 127 -16.13 0.72 13.41
N GLU A 128 -15.28 1.35 12.62
CA GLU A 128 -14.69 0.74 11.45
C GLU A 128 -13.22 1.10 11.28
N PRO A 129 -12.44 0.26 10.58
CA PRO A 129 -11.11 0.64 10.13
C PRO A 129 -11.24 1.68 9.02
N HIS A 130 -10.12 2.32 8.66
CA HIS A 130 -10.11 3.07 7.41
C HIS A 130 -10.40 2.16 6.23
N ALA A 131 -11.30 2.60 5.35
CA ALA A 131 -11.60 1.90 4.14
C ALA A 131 -10.78 2.45 2.98
N PHE A 132 -10.20 1.55 2.20
CA PHE A 132 -9.68 1.86 0.88
C PHE A 132 -10.75 1.67 -0.20
N MET A 133 -11.76 0.83 0.09
CA MET A 133 -12.96 0.68 -0.72
C MET A 133 -14.12 0.23 0.16
N ARG A 134 -15.26 0.93 0.09
CA ARG A 134 -16.51 0.50 0.73
C ARG A 134 -17.50 0.06 -0.32
N ASN A 135 -18.19 -1.04 -0.07
CA ASN A 135 -19.32 -1.52 -0.84
C ASN A 135 -20.62 -1.21 -0.10
N TYR A 136 -21.51 -0.52 -0.78
CA TYR A 136 -22.84 -0.16 -0.31
C TYR A 136 -23.89 -0.76 -1.24
N TYR A 137 -25.02 -1.19 -0.68
CA TYR A 137 -26.19 -1.59 -1.45
C TYR A 137 -27.25 -0.50 -1.33
N VAL A 138 -27.52 0.21 -2.44
CA VAL A 138 -28.46 1.34 -2.47
C VAL A 138 -29.46 1.06 -3.58
N ASN A 139 -30.75 1.07 -3.25
CA ASN A 139 -31.87 0.93 -4.21
C ASN A 139 -31.74 -0.28 -5.16
N GLY A 140 -31.31 -1.44 -4.66
CA GLY A 140 -31.18 -2.65 -5.48
C GLY A 140 -29.88 -2.75 -6.28
N ALA A 141 -28.96 -1.80 -6.14
CA ALA A 141 -27.68 -1.81 -6.85
C ALA A 141 -26.48 -1.66 -5.89
N ARG A 142 -25.35 -2.28 -6.24
CA ARG A 142 -24.08 -2.11 -5.52
C ARG A 142 -23.37 -0.83 -5.94
N TYR A 143 -22.81 -0.12 -4.97
CA TYR A 143 -22.02 1.09 -5.11
C TYR A 143 -20.70 0.91 -4.38
N TYR A 144 -19.60 1.24 -5.05
CA TYR A 144 -18.29 1.24 -4.42
C TYR A 144 -17.84 2.68 -4.22
N THR A 145 -17.34 2.98 -3.04
CA THR A 145 -16.78 4.29 -2.68
C THR A 145 -15.32 4.11 -2.29
N TYR A 146 -14.46 4.96 -2.84
CA TYR A 146 -13.01 4.91 -2.67
C TYR A 146 -12.59 6.20 -1.97
N PRO A 147 -12.32 6.18 -0.65
CA PRO A 147 -12.02 7.40 0.08
C PRO A 147 -10.78 8.15 -0.42
N LEU A 148 -9.78 7.41 -0.95
CA LEU A 148 -8.59 7.99 -1.60
C LEU A 148 -8.78 8.27 -3.11
N GLY A 149 -9.98 8.05 -3.66
CA GLY A 149 -10.29 8.34 -5.07
C GLY A 149 -9.27 7.74 -6.05
N ASN A 150 -8.70 8.61 -6.90
CA ASN A 150 -7.72 8.25 -7.92
C ASN A 150 -6.34 7.84 -7.36
N ASP A 151 -6.04 8.15 -6.10
CA ASP A 151 -4.79 7.73 -5.44
C ASP A 151 -4.82 6.25 -5.00
N PHE A 152 -5.99 5.61 -5.01
CA PHE A 152 -6.11 4.17 -4.73
C PHE A 152 -7.12 3.47 -5.65
N THR A 153 -6.99 3.75 -6.95
CA THR A 153 -7.89 3.30 -8.02
C THR A 153 -8.01 1.76 -8.13
N TRP A 154 -6.96 1.04 -7.75
CA TRP A 154 -6.80 -0.39 -8.02
C TRP A 154 -7.39 -1.33 -6.94
N ALA A 155 -8.00 -0.78 -5.88
CA ALA A 155 -8.57 -1.58 -4.77
C ALA A 155 -9.55 -2.66 -5.24
N LYS A 156 -10.37 -2.31 -6.25
CA LYS A 156 -11.36 -3.23 -6.82
C LYS A 156 -10.70 -4.38 -7.54
N HIS A 157 -9.73 -4.09 -8.40
CA HIS A 157 -9.01 -5.10 -9.16
C HIS A 157 -8.27 -6.06 -8.22
N PHE A 158 -7.71 -5.52 -7.12
CA PHE A 158 -7.15 -6.33 -6.06
C PHE A 158 -8.20 -7.25 -5.40
N ALA A 159 -9.35 -6.71 -4.99
CA ALA A 159 -10.42 -7.47 -4.35
C ALA A 159 -11.03 -8.53 -5.30
N ASP A 160 -11.20 -8.20 -6.57
CA ASP A 160 -11.70 -9.11 -7.59
C ASP A 160 -10.71 -10.25 -7.84
N ASN A 161 -9.40 -9.96 -7.95
CA ASN A 161 -8.36 -10.99 -8.03
C ASN A 161 -8.35 -11.89 -6.78
N PHE A 162 -8.50 -11.29 -5.59
CA PHE A 162 -8.63 -12.06 -4.35
C PHE A 162 -9.86 -12.99 -4.39
N SER A 163 -10.98 -12.50 -4.92
CA SER A 163 -12.24 -13.26 -5.01
C SER A 163 -12.18 -14.45 -5.97
N VAL A 164 -11.36 -14.37 -7.03
CA VAL A 164 -11.13 -15.48 -7.96
C VAL A 164 -10.43 -16.65 -7.25
N ASN A 165 -9.49 -16.32 -6.36
CA ASN A 165 -8.73 -17.29 -5.58
C ASN A 165 -9.48 -17.76 -4.33
N ASN A 166 -10.52 -17.04 -3.89
CA ASN A 166 -11.29 -17.32 -2.67
C ASN A 166 -12.81 -17.33 -2.95
N LYS A 167 -13.25 -18.25 -3.82
CA LYS A 167 -14.63 -18.28 -4.36
C LYS A 167 -15.74 -18.32 -3.31
N ASP A 168 -15.48 -18.93 -2.15
CA ASP A 168 -16.47 -19.10 -1.08
C ASP A 168 -16.61 -17.86 -0.17
N ASN A 169 -15.68 -16.92 -0.25
CA ASN A 169 -15.57 -15.80 0.69
C ASN A 169 -15.85 -14.43 0.07
N ARG A 170 -16.61 -14.39 -1.03
CA ARG A 170 -16.88 -13.16 -1.81
C ARG A 170 -17.58 -12.04 -1.02
N GLU A 171 -18.17 -12.35 0.13
CA GLU A 171 -18.89 -11.42 0.99
C GLU A 171 -18.08 -10.96 2.20
N GLN A 172 -16.91 -11.55 2.45
CA GLN A 172 -16.07 -11.17 3.58
C GLN A 172 -15.42 -9.82 3.34
N ASN A 173 -14.97 -9.12 4.36
CA ASN A 173 -14.13 -7.92 4.18
C ASN A 173 -12.67 -8.35 3.99
N ILE A 174 -11.92 -7.66 3.14
CA ILE A 174 -10.47 -7.83 3.03
C ILE A 174 -9.80 -6.76 3.89
N PHE A 175 -8.75 -7.18 4.62
CA PHE A 175 -7.88 -6.29 5.36
C PHE A 175 -6.51 -6.29 4.71
N VAL A 176 -6.08 -5.13 4.21
CA VAL A 176 -4.74 -4.92 3.65
C VAL A 176 -3.83 -4.29 4.70
N SER A 177 -2.53 -4.55 4.63
CA SER A 177 -1.56 -4.04 5.61
C SER A 177 -1.28 -2.53 5.49
N PHE A 178 -1.87 -1.85 4.51
CA PHE A 178 -1.65 -0.43 4.28
C PHE A 178 -2.20 0.43 5.41
N ASP A 179 -1.41 1.42 5.81
CA ASP A 179 -1.86 2.49 6.68
C ASP A 179 -2.45 3.62 5.82
N TYR A 180 -3.73 3.91 6.06
CA TYR A 180 -4.49 4.89 5.28
C TYR A 180 -3.89 6.29 5.36
N THR A 181 -3.55 6.74 6.56
CA THR A 181 -3.02 8.09 6.79
C THR A 181 -1.64 8.25 6.16
N LEU A 182 -0.82 7.20 6.23
CA LEU A 182 0.47 7.17 5.55
C LEU A 182 0.28 7.22 4.02
N MET A 183 -0.59 6.39 3.47
CA MET A 183 -0.92 6.41 2.04
C MET A 183 -1.38 7.80 1.59
N ASP A 184 -2.32 8.41 2.30
CA ASP A 184 -2.84 9.74 1.97
C ASP A 184 -1.73 10.81 2.01
N SER A 185 -0.93 10.82 3.07
CA SER A 185 0.17 11.79 3.26
C SER A 185 1.25 11.65 2.19
N VAL A 186 1.64 10.40 1.85
CA VAL A 186 2.66 10.13 0.83
C VAL A 186 2.15 10.50 -0.55
N SER A 187 0.89 10.24 -0.89
CA SER A 187 0.28 10.70 -2.15
C SER A 187 0.38 12.21 -2.29
N HIS A 188 -0.04 12.96 -1.27
CA HIS A 188 0.04 14.42 -1.28
C HIS A 188 1.48 14.93 -1.42
N LEU A 189 2.44 14.31 -0.73
CA LEU A 189 3.85 14.70 -0.80
C LEU A 189 4.44 14.47 -2.19
N ILE A 190 4.17 13.32 -2.81
CA ILE A 190 4.63 13.01 -4.18
C ILE A 190 4.04 14.02 -5.17
N GLN A 191 2.73 14.28 -5.09
CA GLN A 191 2.05 15.24 -5.97
C GLN A 191 2.64 16.64 -5.85
N GLN A 192 2.84 17.14 -4.62
CA GLN A 192 3.42 18.45 -4.37
C GLN A 192 4.86 18.55 -4.91
N TYR A 193 5.67 17.53 -4.64
CA TYR A 193 7.06 17.48 -5.11
C TYR A 193 7.11 17.57 -6.65
N LEU A 194 6.33 16.75 -7.35
CA LEU A 194 6.40 16.65 -8.81
C LEU A 194 5.69 17.77 -9.55
N ALA A 195 4.70 18.41 -8.93
CA ALA A 195 4.08 19.61 -9.47
C ALA A 195 5.07 20.79 -9.52
N THR A 196 6.02 20.85 -8.58
CA THR A 196 6.99 21.95 -8.49
C THR A 196 8.32 21.66 -9.19
N ASP A 197 8.67 20.38 -9.35
CA ASP A 197 9.94 19.98 -9.94
C ASP A 197 9.92 20.08 -11.48
N THR A 198 10.71 21.01 -12.03
CA THR A 198 10.84 21.23 -13.47
C THR A 198 11.83 20.29 -14.16
N ALA A 199 12.64 19.53 -13.41
CA ALA A 199 13.58 18.57 -13.97
C ALA A 199 12.86 17.37 -14.60
N TYR A 200 11.62 17.11 -14.20
CA TYR A 200 10.84 15.97 -14.65
C TYR A 200 9.79 16.35 -15.70
N HIS A 201 9.76 15.59 -16.78
CA HIS A 201 8.85 15.78 -17.90
C HIS A 201 7.46 15.17 -17.61
N SER A 202 6.46 15.63 -18.36
CA SER A 202 5.13 15.00 -18.38
C SER A 202 5.25 13.51 -18.72
N GLY A 203 4.59 12.66 -17.94
CA GLY A 203 4.68 11.20 -18.05
C GLY A 203 5.75 10.56 -17.18
N ALA A 204 6.55 11.33 -16.43
CA ALA A 204 7.49 10.76 -15.46
C ALA A 204 6.75 9.98 -14.36
N GLU A 205 7.22 8.75 -14.08
CA GLU A 205 6.55 7.77 -13.21
C GLU A 205 7.28 7.63 -11.86
N TYR A 206 6.54 7.62 -10.75
CA TYR A 206 7.08 7.59 -9.39
C TYR A 206 6.33 6.59 -8.52
N GLY A 207 7.00 5.50 -8.16
CA GLY A 207 6.49 4.52 -7.21
C GLY A 207 7.21 4.66 -5.88
N VAL A 208 6.46 4.66 -4.79
CA VAL A 208 6.96 4.59 -3.42
C VAL A 208 6.34 3.38 -2.73
N CYS A 209 7.19 2.52 -2.18
CA CYS A 209 6.79 1.39 -1.36
C CYS A 209 7.45 1.54 0.02
N ILE A 210 6.65 1.49 1.09
CA ILE A 210 7.11 1.54 2.47
C ILE A 210 6.73 0.22 3.12
N ALA A 211 7.72 -0.48 3.68
CA ALA A 211 7.52 -1.71 4.42
C ALA A 211 8.12 -1.60 5.83
N ASP A 212 7.54 -2.33 6.79
CA ASP A 212 8.08 -2.46 8.14
C ASP A 212 9.22 -3.49 8.23
N GLU A 213 9.81 -3.63 9.41
CA GLU A 213 10.92 -4.57 9.66
C GLU A 213 10.53 -6.05 9.50
N LYS A 214 9.23 -6.34 9.43
CA LYS A 214 8.66 -7.68 9.24
C LYS A 214 8.24 -7.93 7.79
N GLY A 215 8.46 -6.96 6.90
CA GLY A 215 8.11 -7.05 5.48
C GLY A 215 6.63 -6.79 5.19
N ARG A 216 5.84 -6.28 6.14
CA ARG A 216 4.47 -5.82 5.84
C ARG A 216 4.54 -4.52 5.06
N VAL A 217 3.79 -4.42 3.96
CA VAL A 217 3.72 -3.18 3.18
C VAL A 217 2.73 -2.21 3.83
N LEU A 218 3.24 -1.08 4.31
CA LEU A 218 2.47 -0.03 4.97
C LEU A 218 1.97 1.03 3.99
N ALA A 219 2.69 1.25 2.89
CA ALA A 219 2.24 2.14 1.82
C ALA A 219 2.79 1.69 0.46
N MET A 220 2.01 1.91 -0.59
CA MET A 220 2.36 1.62 -1.99
C MET A 220 1.72 2.66 -2.90
N ASN A 221 2.26 3.87 -2.84
CA ASN A 221 1.78 5.02 -3.58
C ASN A 221 2.44 5.10 -4.95
N ASP A 222 1.70 5.61 -5.93
CA ASP A 222 2.29 5.97 -7.20
C ASP A 222 1.68 7.22 -7.81
N TYR A 223 2.49 7.87 -8.64
CA TYR A 223 2.09 9.05 -9.37
C TYR A 223 2.78 9.10 -10.73
N ILE A 224 2.07 9.65 -11.71
CA ILE A 224 2.61 9.90 -13.04
C ILE A 224 2.32 11.36 -13.38
N LYS A 225 3.37 12.16 -13.61
CA LYS A 225 3.26 13.60 -13.81
C LYS A 225 2.39 13.94 -15.03
N ASP A 226 1.42 14.84 -14.84
CA ASP A 226 0.47 15.29 -15.86
C ASP A 226 -0.33 14.16 -16.55
N PHE A 227 -0.44 13.00 -15.91
CA PHE A 227 -1.15 11.85 -16.47
C PHE A 227 -2.51 11.67 -15.81
N TYR A 228 -3.56 11.60 -16.64
CA TYR A 228 -4.92 11.44 -16.15
C TYR A 228 -5.17 10.03 -15.61
N ARG A 229 -5.55 9.96 -14.34
CA ARG A 229 -6.10 8.77 -13.70
C ARG A 229 -7.57 9.00 -13.33
N PRO A 230 -8.49 8.12 -13.76
CA PRO A 230 -9.90 8.30 -13.46
C PRO A 230 -10.17 8.04 -11.98
N ASP A 231 -10.89 8.95 -11.32
CA ASP A 231 -11.45 8.69 -9.99
C ASP A 231 -12.56 7.63 -10.09
N PRO A 232 -12.43 6.46 -9.41
CA PRO A 232 -13.47 5.44 -9.38
C PRO A 232 -14.84 5.92 -8.88
N ASN A 233 -14.87 6.96 -8.05
CA ASN A 233 -16.12 7.55 -7.57
C ASN A 233 -16.86 8.30 -8.69
N ASN A 234 -16.16 8.75 -9.74
CA ASN A 234 -16.76 9.26 -10.96
C ASN A 234 -17.00 8.13 -11.96
N ARG A 235 -18.12 7.39 -11.76
CA ARG A 235 -18.49 6.23 -12.59
C ARG A 235 -18.49 6.52 -14.09
N ALA A 236 -18.98 7.67 -14.51
CA ALA A 236 -19.07 8.01 -15.93
C ALA A 236 -17.67 8.13 -16.55
N ALA A 237 -16.78 8.90 -15.91
CA ALA A 237 -15.41 9.05 -16.37
C ALA A 237 -14.63 7.74 -16.29
N PHE A 238 -14.75 7.01 -15.18
CA PHE A 238 -14.08 5.72 -14.98
C PHE A 238 -14.49 4.69 -16.03
N ASN A 239 -15.80 4.51 -16.27
CA ASN A 239 -16.29 3.59 -17.29
C ASN A 239 -15.85 4.01 -18.70
N LYS A 240 -15.82 5.32 -18.99
CA LYS A 240 -15.30 5.85 -20.25
C LYS A 240 -13.82 5.49 -20.44
N THR A 241 -12.99 5.59 -19.39
CA THR A 241 -11.58 5.20 -19.44
C THR A 241 -11.40 3.69 -19.64
N VAL A 242 -12.20 2.86 -18.96
CA VAL A 242 -12.09 1.38 -19.06
C VAL A 242 -12.58 0.85 -20.41
N ILE A 243 -13.63 1.42 -20.97
CA ILE A 243 -14.22 1.00 -22.25
C ILE A 243 -13.45 1.63 -23.44
N GLY A 244 -12.87 2.81 -23.24
CA GLY A 244 -12.25 3.61 -24.29
C GLY A 244 -13.29 4.38 -25.11
N GLU A 245 -12.88 5.50 -25.71
CA GLU A 245 -13.80 6.35 -26.49
C GLU A 245 -14.35 5.65 -27.75
N ASN A 246 -13.57 4.72 -28.31
CA ASN A 246 -13.92 3.95 -29.51
C ASN A 246 -14.09 2.44 -29.23
N GLY A 247 -14.25 2.04 -27.96
CA GLY A 247 -14.31 0.62 -27.56
C GLY A 247 -12.97 -0.11 -27.58
N TRP A 248 -11.85 0.61 -27.76
CA TRP A 248 -10.49 0.07 -27.74
C TRP A 248 -9.65 0.83 -26.72
N VAL A 249 -8.94 0.09 -25.86
CA VAL A 249 -8.00 0.65 -24.89
C VAL A 249 -6.67 -0.11 -24.95
N SER A 250 -5.57 0.63 -25.04
CA SER A 250 -4.23 0.04 -24.91
C SER A 250 -4.06 -0.54 -23.51
N GLN A 251 -3.69 -1.83 -23.41
CA GLN A 251 -3.48 -2.50 -22.13
C GLN A 251 -2.34 -1.86 -21.31
N SER A 252 -1.30 -1.35 -21.97
CA SER A 252 -0.21 -0.66 -21.27
C SER A 252 -0.66 0.68 -20.68
N LEU A 253 -1.49 1.42 -21.41
CA LEU A 253 -2.09 2.67 -20.94
C LEU A 253 -3.05 2.40 -19.78
N LEU A 254 -3.94 1.41 -19.94
CA LEU A 254 -4.92 1.06 -18.93
C LEU A 254 -4.24 0.66 -17.62
N ARG A 255 -3.18 -0.15 -17.66
CA ARG A 255 -2.40 -0.52 -16.47
C ARG A 255 -1.84 0.69 -15.71
N LYS A 256 -1.45 1.75 -16.43
CA LYS A 256 -1.00 3.01 -15.81
C LYS A 256 -2.17 3.83 -15.24
N GLN A 257 -3.33 3.79 -15.87
CA GLN A 257 -4.52 4.56 -15.46
C GLN A 257 -5.22 3.97 -14.24
N ILE A 258 -5.36 2.64 -14.18
CA ILE A 258 -6.17 1.95 -13.16
C ILE A 258 -5.39 0.94 -12.31
N GLY A 259 -4.10 0.76 -12.58
CA GLY A 259 -3.20 -0.11 -11.81
C GLY A 259 -2.32 0.66 -10.84
N ASN A 260 -1.20 0.05 -10.46
CA ASN A 260 -0.16 0.64 -9.61
C ASN A 260 1.21 0.36 -10.22
N ILE A 261 2.01 1.39 -10.51
CA ILE A 261 3.31 1.22 -11.18
C ILE A 261 4.35 0.50 -10.32
N ASN A 262 4.19 0.49 -8.99
CA ASN A 262 5.05 -0.31 -8.10
C ASN A 262 5.00 -1.81 -8.44
N LEU A 263 3.92 -2.26 -9.08
CA LEU A 263 3.70 -3.65 -9.49
C LEU A 263 4.07 -3.91 -10.96
N LEU A 264 4.49 -2.87 -11.68
CA LEU A 264 4.92 -2.98 -13.07
C LEU A 264 6.42 -3.19 -13.15
N ARG A 265 6.88 -3.75 -14.26
CA ARG A 265 8.30 -3.94 -14.50
C ARG A 265 8.99 -2.59 -14.62
N MET A 266 9.94 -2.34 -13.72
CA MET A 266 10.82 -1.18 -13.79
C MET A 266 11.72 -1.27 -15.03
N ASN A 267 11.71 -0.21 -15.86
CA ASN A 267 12.54 -0.12 -17.06
C ASN A 267 13.06 1.32 -17.24
N PRO A 268 14.38 1.56 -17.20
CA PRO A 268 15.48 0.59 -16.99
C PRO A 268 15.47 -0.02 -15.58
N GLY A 269 16.26 -1.08 -15.35
CA GLY A 269 16.30 -1.81 -14.07
C GLY A 269 16.81 -0.97 -12.88
N PRO A 270 16.99 -1.57 -11.69
CA PRO A 270 17.27 -0.87 -10.42
C PRO A 270 18.55 -0.03 -10.38
N GLY A 271 19.40 -0.15 -11.41
CA GLY A 271 20.71 0.47 -11.47
C GLY A 271 21.52 0.15 -10.22
N SER A 272 22.18 1.18 -9.68
CA SER A 272 23.04 1.05 -8.51
C SER A 272 22.34 0.63 -7.21
N THR A 273 21.02 0.68 -7.11
CA THR A 273 20.30 0.24 -5.90
C THR A 273 20.35 -1.28 -5.70
N LEU A 274 20.74 -2.05 -6.73
CA LEU A 274 20.97 -3.50 -6.65
C LEU A 274 22.29 -3.87 -5.95
N LYS A 275 23.24 -2.93 -5.89
CA LYS A 275 24.61 -3.15 -5.39
C LYS A 275 24.69 -3.74 -3.98
N PRO A 276 23.89 -3.31 -2.98
CA PRO A 276 23.91 -3.90 -1.65
C PRO A 276 23.48 -5.37 -1.63
N ILE A 277 22.50 -5.74 -2.47
CA ILE A 277 21.99 -7.13 -2.55
C ILE A 277 23.08 -8.05 -3.11
N VAL A 278 23.70 -7.65 -4.22
CA VAL A 278 24.81 -8.39 -4.82
C VAL A 278 25.98 -8.50 -3.84
N PHE A 279 26.34 -7.38 -3.20
CA PHE A 279 27.43 -7.38 -2.22
C PHE A 279 27.17 -8.35 -1.07
N ALA A 280 25.99 -8.30 -0.44
CA ALA A 280 25.65 -9.22 0.65
C ALA A 280 25.68 -10.69 0.20
N SER A 281 25.22 -10.95 -1.03
CA SER A 281 25.22 -12.29 -1.61
C SER A 281 26.64 -12.84 -1.79
N VAL A 282 27.59 -12.03 -2.26
CA VAL A 282 28.99 -12.44 -2.43
C VAL A 282 29.71 -12.49 -1.09
N ALA A 283 29.54 -11.48 -0.25
CA ALA A 283 30.23 -11.34 1.02
C ALA A 283 29.88 -12.46 2.01
N SER A 284 28.66 -13.00 1.96
CA SER A 284 28.25 -14.14 2.78
C SER A 284 28.91 -15.47 2.39
N GLN A 285 29.52 -15.56 1.21
CA GLN A 285 30.11 -16.80 0.67
C GLN A 285 31.63 -16.84 0.78
N LEU A 286 32.28 -15.67 0.81
CA LEU A 286 33.74 -15.55 0.77
C LEU A 286 34.28 -15.06 2.13
N PRO A 287 35.23 -15.76 2.76
CA PRO A 287 35.86 -15.35 4.01
C PRO A 287 36.92 -14.25 3.78
N ILE A 288 36.50 -13.14 3.16
CA ILE A 288 37.33 -11.96 2.90
C ILE A 288 37.12 -10.95 4.03
N ASP A 289 38.18 -10.31 4.49
CA ASP A 289 38.08 -9.13 5.35
C ASP A 289 37.63 -7.93 4.50
N TRP A 290 36.32 -7.82 4.28
CA TRP A 290 35.69 -6.77 3.48
C TRP A 290 35.97 -5.35 3.99
N SER A 291 36.39 -5.20 5.26
CA SER A 291 36.80 -3.91 5.80
C SER A 291 38.14 -3.41 5.23
N LYS A 292 38.98 -4.35 4.78
CA LYS A 292 40.29 -4.10 4.15
C LYS A 292 40.29 -4.32 2.65
N PHE A 293 39.18 -4.80 2.08
CA PHE A 293 39.04 -5.00 0.65
C PHE A 293 38.95 -3.63 -0.04
N SER A 294 40.02 -3.30 -0.77
CA SER A 294 40.16 -2.07 -1.54
C SER A 294 40.29 -2.37 -3.02
N SER A 295 39.89 -1.41 -3.85
CA SER A 295 39.98 -1.48 -5.29
C SER A 295 40.58 -0.19 -5.81
N ASP A 296 41.65 -0.30 -6.58
CA ASP A 296 42.22 0.82 -7.31
C ASP A 296 41.61 0.85 -8.71
N GLY A 297 40.82 1.89 -8.98
CA GLY A 297 40.27 2.15 -10.29
C GLY A 297 41.34 2.46 -11.34
N PHE A 298 40.89 2.54 -12.59
CA PHE A 298 41.76 2.84 -13.73
C PHE A 298 41.64 4.28 -14.21
N ASN A 299 42.71 4.82 -14.77
CA ASN A 299 42.71 6.15 -15.40
C ASN A 299 42.32 6.13 -16.88
N GLU A 300 42.14 4.94 -17.46
CA GLU A 300 41.89 4.73 -18.89
C GLU A 300 40.78 3.70 -19.13
N LYS A 301 40.21 3.70 -20.33
CA LYS A 301 39.24 2.69 -20.76
C LYS A 301 39.86 1.30 -20.75
N GLN A 302 39.10 0.33 -20.27
CA GLN A 302 39.56 -1.05 -20.19
C GLN A 302 39.24 -1.81 -21.47
N ASN A 303 40.24 -2.50 -22.00
CA ASN A 303 40.10 -3.41 -23.14
C ASN A 303 40.02 -4.89 -22.70
N TYR A 304 40.19 -5.12 -21.40
CA TYR A 304 40.12 -6.45 -20.79
C TYR A 304 39.35 -6.36 -19.46
N TYR A 305 38.52 -7.35 -19.19
CA TYR A 305 37.78 -7.48 -17.94
C TYR A 305 37.68 -8.96 -17.59
N ALA A 306 38.00 -9.32 -16.33
CA ALA A 306 37.99 -10.71 -15.86
C ALA A 306 38.84 -11.68 -16.72
N GLY A 307 39.92 -11.19 -17.34
CA GLY A 307 40.78 -11.99 -18.23
C GLY A 307 40.30 -12.08 -19.68
N GLU A 308 39.09 -11.59 -19.99
CA GLU A 308 38.51 -11.60 -21.33
C GLU A 308 38.68 -10.25 -22.02
N LYS A 309 38.88 -10.27 -23.35
CA LYS A 309 38.94 -9.04 -24.14
C LYS A 309 37.54 -8.46 -24.31
N VAL A 310 37.36 -7.21 -23.92
CA VAL A 310 36.09 -6.47 -24.05
C VAL A 310 36.25 -5.27 -24.98
N ALA A 311 35.15 -4.79 -25.56
CA ALA A 311 35.16 -3.50 -26.24
C ALA A 311 35.60 -2.40 -25.24
N PRO A 312 36.28 -1.32 -25.68
CA PRO A 312 36.77 -0.28 -24.78
C PRO A 312 35.66 0.21 -23.84
N TYR A 313 35.73 -0.23 -22.59
CA TYR A 313 34.68 -0.03 -21.61
C TYR A 313 35.14 0.99 -20.58
N ASP A 314 34.29 1.98 -20.35
CA ASP A 314 34.48 2.99 -19.32
C ASP A 314 33.49 2.68 -18.19
N PHE A 315 34.00 2.45 -16.98
CA PHE A 315 33.15 2.37 -15.82
C PHE A 315 32.70 3.80 -15.52
N GLU A 316 31.55 4.20 -16.08
CA GLU A 316 30.91 5.54 -16.03
C GLU A 316 31.06 6.29 -14.69
N LYS A 317 31.23 5.54 -13.59
CA LYS A 317 31.66 6.05 -12.30
C LYS A 317 32.80 5.20 -11.71
N ASN A 318 34.01 5.75 -11.81
CA ASN A 318 35.22 5.26 -11.17
C ASN A 318 35.81 6.40 -10.33
N ASN A 319 35.77 6.27 -9.01
CA ASN A 319 36.21 7.32 -8.09
C ASN A 319 37.69 7.16 -7.70
N GLY A 320 38.49 6.46 -8.51
CA GLY A 320 39.89 6.16 -8.22
C GLY A 320 40.00 5.05 -7.18
N ARG A 321 40.74 5.31 -6.10
CA ARG A 321 40.93 4.33 -5.03
C ARG A 321 39.76 4.32 -4.07
N ILE A 322 39.08 3.17 -3.99
CA ILE A 322 38.06 2.88 -2.97
C ILE A 322 38.71 2.02 -1.88
N ASN A 323 38.85 2.59 -0.69
CA ASN A 323 39.58 1.98 0.42
C ASN A 323 38.76 0.97 1.22
N SER A 324 37.42 1.02 1.13
CA SER A 324 36.53 0.24 1.97
C SER A 324 35.19 -0.06 1.32
N VAL A 325 34.49 -1.07 1.83
CA VAL A 325 33.10 -1.38 1.47
C VAL A 325 32.15 -0.19 1.74
N ILE A 326 32.42 0.60 2.78
CA ILE A 326 31.61 1.76 3.14
C ILE A 326 31.68 2.80 2.02
N ASP A 327 32.90 3.08 1.53
CA ASP A 327 33.12 4.01 0.42
C ASP A 327 32.51 3.49 -0.88
N TYR A 328 32.60 2.19 -1.14
CA TYR A 328 31.92 1.56 -2.27
C TYR A 328 30.41 1.81 -2.26
N LEU A 329 29.72 1.58 -1.13
CA LEU A 329 28.28 1.80 -1.03
C LEU A 329 27.93 3.29 -1.09
N ARG A 330 28.73 4.15 -0.43
CA ARG A 330 28.53 5.60 -0.39
C ARG A 330 28.69 6.25 -1.77
N TYR A 331 29.78 5.95 -2.47
CA TYR A 331 30.06 6.54 -3.78
C TYR A 331 29.39 5.77 -4.91
N SER A 332 28.85 4.58 -4.64
CA SER A 332 28.25 3.71 -5.62
C SER A 332 29.21 3.47 -6.79
N ASP A 333 30.42 3.03 -6.47
CA ASP A 333 31.47 2.81 -7.46
C ASP A 333 31.14 1.60 -8.35
N ASN A 334 31.19 1.77 -9.67
CA ASN A 334 30.85 0.69 -10.62
C ASN A 334 32.00 -0.30 -10.78
N TYR A 335 33.23 0.16 -10.64
CA TYR A 335 34.40 -0.69 -10.80
C TYR A 335 34.59 -1.61 -9.59
N TYR A 336 34.50 -1.08 -8.37
CA TYR A 336 34.48 -1.90 -7.15
C TYR A 336 33.36 -2.93 -7.20
N HIS A 337 32.16 -2.54 -7.66
CA HIS A 337 31.04 -3.46 -7.85
C HIS A 337 31.38 -4.61 -8.80
N SER A 338 32.05 -4.30 -9.91
CA SER A 338 32.47 -5.29 -10.89
C SER A 338 33.49 -6.28 -10.31
N ASN A 339 34.38 -5.83 -9.43
CA ASN A 339 35.31 -6.72 -8.72
C ASN A 339 34.59 -7.63 -7.73
N VAL A 340 33.58 -7.12 -7.01
CA VAL A 340 32.70 -7.93 -6.17
C VAL A 340 31.98 -9.00 -6.99
N LEU A 341 31.42 -8.66 -8.15
CA LEU A 341 30.76 -9.60 -9.05
C LEU A 341 31.72 -10.68 -9.56
N LEU A 342 32.92 -10.28 -9.98
CA LEU A 342 33.95 -11.20 -10.45
C LEU A 342 34.30 -12.22 -9.36
N LEU A 343 34.56 -11.76 -8.13
CA LEU A 343 34.82 -12.65 -7.00
C LEU A 343 33.64 -13.61 -6.73
N GLY A 344 32.41 -13.12 -6.84
CA GLY A 344 31.19 -13.91 -6.68
C GLY A 344 30.89 -14.89 -7.81
N SER A 345 31.52 -14.75 -8.98
CA SER A 345 31.31 -15.63 -10.13
C SER A 345 31.96 -17.01 -9.98
N TYR A 346 32.91 -17.14 -9.06
CA TYR A 346 33.62 -18.39 -8.80
C TYR A 346 32.87 -19.24 -7.78
N SER A 347 32.94 -20.56 -7.95
CA SER A 347 32.39 -21.52 -6.98
C SER A 347 32.98 -21.30 -5.59
N ARG A 348 32.18 -21.53 -4.53
CA ARG A 348 32.62 -21.41 -3.14
C ARG A 348 33.92 -22.19 -2.91
N GLN A 349 34.99 -21.47 -2.60
CA GLN A 349 36.32 -22.03 -2.40
C GLN A 349 37.14 -21.15 -1.47
N ASP A 350 38.27 -21.67 -0.99
CA ASP A 350 39.23 -20.89 -0.21
C ASP A 350 39.78 -19.72 -1.03
N VAL A 351 39.93 -18.56 -0.40
CA VAL A 351 40.35 -17.31 -1.08
C VAL A 351 41.76 -17.45 -1.64
N ASN A 352 42.69 -18.11 -0.94
CA ASN A 352 44.04 -18.31 -1.45
C ASN A 352 44.04 -19.29 -2.63
N GLY A 353 43.16 -20.30 -2.61
CA GLY A 353 42.91 -21.19 -3.75
C GLY A 353 42.37 -20.46 -4.97
N LEU A 354 41.41 -19.54 -4.78
CA LEU A 354 40.88 -18.70 -5.86
C LEU A 354 41.98 -17.81 -6.47
N LEU A 355 42.69 -17.07 -5.63
CA LEU A 355 43.73 -16.13 -6.08
C LEU A 355 44.88 -16.85 -6.79
N SER A 356 45.32 -18.00 -6.26
CA SER A 356 46.40 -18.78 -6.86
C SER A 356 45.99 -19.49 -8.15
N SER A 357 44.74 -19.90 -8.32
CA SER A 357 44.29 -20.60 -9.54
C SER A 357 43.86 -19.66 -10.68
N GLN A 358 43.25 -18.52 -10.35
CA GLN A 358 42.61 -17.64 -11.34
C GLN A 358 43.35 -16.33 -11.57
N PHE A 359 44.17 -15.86 -10.62
CA PHE A 359 44.74 -14.51 -10.65
C PHE A 359 46.28 -14.46 -10.61
N SER A 360 46.97 -15.59 -10.51
CA SER A 360 48.42 -15.64 -10.24
C SER A 360 49.34 -15.52 -11.47
N ASN A 361 48.83 -15.37 -12.71
CA ASN A 361 49.66 -15.54 -13.91
C ASN A 361 49.51 -14.49 -15.02
N GLN A 362 48.96 -13.29 -14.75
CA GLN A 362 48.98 -12.22 -15.76
C GLN A 362 49.55 -10.93 -15.22
N LYS A 363 50.43 -10.29 -16.01
CA LYS A 363 50.93 -8.95 -15.75
C LYS A 363 49.73 -8.03 -15.57
N THR A 364 49.53 -7.52 -14.37
CA THR A 364 48.64 -6.39 -14.13
C THR A 364 49.09 -5.26 -15.05
N GLY A 365 48.18 -4.77 -15.91
CA GLY A 365 48.45 -3.54 -16.65
C GLY A 365 48.81 -2.42 -15.67
N ASN A 366 49.57 -1.43 -16.13
CA ASN A 366 49.87 -0.26 -15.31
C ASN A 366 48.55 0.45 -14.96
N GLY A 367 48.15 0.39 -13.69
CA GLY A 367 47.00 1.11 -13.13
C GLY A 367 47.35 2.55 -12.78
#